data_AF-A0A2P8FVQ7-F1
#
_entry.id   AF-A0A2P8FVQ7-F1
#
_cell.length_a   1.000
_cell.length_b   1.000
_cell.length_c   1.000
_cell.angle_alpha   90.00
_cell.angle_beta   90.00
_cell.angle_gamma   90.00
#
_symmetry.space_group_name_H-M   'P 1'
#
loop_
_entity.id
_entity.type
_entity.pdbx_description
1 polymer ?
#
loop_
_entity_poly.entity_id
_entity_poly.type
_entity_poly.pdbx_seq_one_letter_code
_entity_poly.pdbx_strand_id
1 'polypeptide(L)'
;MKKIIFTISLGLAVIAVNGQQKQGKVLYTRTTQIMMDILTSSEPEQQLLPRTHTSKLEVLFGNDQCLRRSVEEDRPEVEEGGGMRIVTMEAGTDDLTYVNLMTGQVVAQREFGAKNYIVADSVHKLNWKLTGKTTTILNYPCQQAVAQLIGKRSSMRLENGEMKMKDEADTSEIVAWFTLSVPVSAGPEHPGQLPGLILGMDIKNGRIVYKAEEISEKVELTAIKPPSKGKKVTEKEFEGERDKIFAEMQRNNGGRVRRMEFDH
;
A
#
# COMPACT_ATOMS: atom_id res chain seq x y z
N MET A 1 -25.91 -43.16 61.27
CA MET A 1 -26.04 -42.00 60.37
C MET A 1 -24.68 -41.30 60.28
N LYS A 2 -23.87 -41.59 59.25
CA LYS A 2 -22.57 -40.94 59.01
C LYS A 2 -22.73 -39.96 57.84
N LYS A 3 -22.51 -38.67 58.08
CA LYS A 3 -22.52 -37.63 57.04
C LYS A 3 -21.13 -37.61 56.41
N ILE A 4 -21.04 -37.97 55.13
CA ILE A 4 -19.82 -37.86 54.32
C ILE A 4 -19.86 -36.49 53.65
N ILE A 5 -18.90 -35.62 54.00
CA ILE A 5 -18.73 -34.31 53.37
C ILE A 5 -17.77 -34.52 52.20
N PHE A 6 -18.26 -34.29 50.98
CA PHE A 6 -17.45 -34.32 49.75
C PHE A 6 -16.93 -32.91 49.50
N THR A 7 -15.67 -32.65 49.84
CA THR A 7 -15.00 -31.39 49.52
C THR A 7 -14.46 -31.51 48.09
N ILE A 8 -15.15 -30.90 47.12
CA ILE A 8 -14.67 -30.79 45.74
C ILE A 8 -13.65 -29.66 45.70
N SER A 9 -12.36 -30.00 45.67
CA SER A 9 -11.30 -29.03 45.37
C SER A 9 -11.34 -28.69 43.88
N LEU A 10 -11.90 -27.53 43.56
CA LEU A 10 -11.85 -26.94 42.23
C LEU A 10 -10.39 -26.55 41.93
N GLY A 11 -9.70 -27.37 41.15
CA GLY A 11 -8.36 -27.05 40.66
C GLY A 11 -8.43 -25.82 39.75
N LEU A 12 -7.80 -24.71 40.18
CA LEU A 12 -7.54 -23.57 39.33
C LEU A 12 -6.57 -24.01 38.22
N ALA A 13 -7.10 -24.24 37.02
CA ALA A 13 -6.28 -24.25 35.81
C ALA A 13 -5.81 -22.82 35.56
N VAL A 14 -4.56 -22.53 35.91
CA VAL A 14 -3.89 -21.28 35.50
C VAL A 14 -3.70 -21.38 33.98
N ILE A 15 -4.69 -20.90 33.23
CA ILE A 15 -4.51 -20.60 31.82
C ILE A 15 -3.51 -19.46 31.79
N ALA A 16 -2.26 -19.75 31.40
CA ALA A 16 -1.31 -18.72 31.04
C ALA A 16 -1.93 -17.94 29.88
N VAL A 17 -2.51 -16.77 30.18
CA VAL A 17 -2.90 -15.80 29.19
C VAL A 17 -1.60 -15.27 28.61
N ASN A 18 -1.11 -15.93 27.55
CA ASN A 18 -0.14 -15.29 26.67
C ASN A 18 -0.83 -14.03 26.17
N GLY A 19 -0.36 -12.87 26.62
CA GLY A 19 -0.89 -11.59 26.19
C GLY A 19 -0.82 -11.54 24.66
N GLN A 20 -1.97 -11.33 24.01
CA GLN A 20 -1.99 -11.13 22.56
C GLN A 20 -1.10 -9.92 22.23
N GLN A 21 -0.22 -10.07 21.24
CA GLN A 21 0.63 -8.99 20.78
C GLN A 21 -0.24 -7.87 20.21
N LYS A 22 -0.24 -6.70 20.87
CA LYS A 22 -1.03 -5.52 20.47
C LYS A 22 -0.20 -4.40 19.87
N GLN A 23 1.11 -4.55 19.89
CA GLN A 23 2.06 -3.59 19.34
C GLN A 23 3.23 -4.33 18.70
N GLY A 24 3.89 -3.65 17.78
CA GLY A 24 5.07 -4.18 17.14
C GLY A 24 5.39 -3.45 15.86
N LYS A 25 6.34 -4.04 15.14
CA LYS A 25 6.72 -3.63 13.80
C LYS A 25 6.74 -4.85 12.88
N VAL A 26 6.43 -4.64 11.61
CA VAL A 26 6.54 -5.64 10.56
C VAL A 26 7.32 -5.04 9.40
N LEU A 27 8.30 -5.78 8.90
CA LEU A 27 8.99 -5.46 7.66
C LEU A 27 8.37 -6.29 6.54
N TYR A 28 7.98 -5.64 5.46
CA TYR A 28 7.45 -6.29 4.27
C TYR A 28 8.40 -6.07 3.09
N THR A 29 8.44 -7.07 2.22
CA THR A 29 8.84 -6.89 0.83
C THR A 29 7.62 -6.62 -0.02
N ARG A 30 7.66 -5.52 -0.77
CA ARG A 30 6.71 -5.16 -1.83
C ARG A 30 7.35 -5.51 -3.18
N THR A 31 6.68 -6.32 -3.98
CA THR A 31 7.05 -6.59 -5.37
C THR A 31 5.97 -6.04 -6.29
N THR A 32 6.34 -5.15 -7.20
CA THR A 32 5.44 -4.49 -8.14
C THR A 32 5.81 -4.85 -9.57
N GLN A 33 4.86 -5.30 -10.37
CA GLN A 33 5.05 -5.47 -11.81
C GLN A 33 5.10 -4.11 -12.50
N ILE A 34 6.16 -3.87 -13.26
CA ILE A 34 6.33 -2.65 -14.05
C ILE A 34 5.58 -2.87 -15.37
N MET A 35 4.46 -2.18 -15.53
CA MET A 35 3.80 -2.07 -16.84
C MET A 35 4.36 -0.83 -17.54
N MET A 36 5.25 -1.06 -18.48
CA MET A 36 5.72 -0.04 -19.39
C MET A 36 4.75 0.00 -20.57
N ASP A 37 3.80 0.96 -20.57
CA ASP A 37 3.04 1.32 -21.78
C ASP A 37 4.00 2.08 -22.71
N ILE A 38 4.89 1.34 -23.35
CA ILE A 38 5.86 1.87 -24.31
C ILE A 38 5.07 2.21 -25.58
N LEU A 39 4.72 3.49 -25.72
CA LEU A 39 4.31 4.08 -27.00
C LEU A 39 5.51 4.41 -27.90
N THR A 40 6.77 4.22 -27.45
CA THR A 40 7.97 4.75 -28.16
C THR A 40 9.28 3.98 -27.99
N SER A 41 9.29 2.65 -27.98
CA SER A 41 10.56 1.89 -28.00
C SER A 41 10.43 0.63 -28.85
N SER A 42 11.33 0.51 -29.84
CA SER A 42 11.53 -0.69 -30.63
C SER A 42 11.78 -1.92 -29.74
N GLU A 43 11.33 -3.08 -30.21
CA GLU A 43 11.38 -4.38 -29.52
C GLU A 43 12.71 -4.81 -28.85
N PRO A 44 13.93 -4.38 -29.27
CA PRO A 44 15.16 -4.86 -28.64
C PRO A 44 15.39 -4.37 -27.19
N GLU A 45 14.86 -3.21 -26.81
CA GLU A 45 15.12 -2.61 -25.49
C GLU A 45 14.23 -3.18 -24.37
N GLN A 46 13.09 -3.79 -24.71
CA GLN A 46 12.16 -4.40 -23.75
C GLN A 46 12.72 -5.65 -23.05
N GLN A 47 13.74 -6.29 -23.60
CA GLN A 47 14.31 -7.53 -23.03
C GLN A 47 15.31 -7.27 -21.91
N LEU A 48 15.86 -6.06 -21.81
CA LEU A 48 16.94 -5.73 -20.86
C LEU A 48 16.44 -5.15 -19.53
N LEU A 49 15.17 -4.73 -19.45
CA LEU A 49 14.63 -4.09 -18.26
C LEU A 49 13.92 -5.10 -17.35
N PRO A 50 14.20 -5.09 -16.03
CA PRO A 50 13.52 -5.97 -15.08
C PRO A 50 12.02 -5.67 -15.08
N ARG A 51 11.19 -6.71 -15.25
CA ARG A 51 9.72 -6.59 -15.31
C ARG A 51 9.06 -6.33 -13.96
N THR A 52 9.85 -6.38 -12.88
CA THR A 52 9.38 -6.21 -11.51
C THR A 52 10.34 -5.31 -10.75
N HIS A 53 9.79 -4.41 -9.95
CA HIS A 53 10.51 -3.63 -8.95
C HIS A 53 10.22 -4.20 -7.56
N THR A 54 11.23 -4.26 -6.70
CA THR A 54 11.07 -4.69 -5.31
C THR A 54 11.49 -3.56 -4.40
N SER A 55 10.72 -3.31 -3.34
CA SER A 55 11.06 -2.35 -2.30
C SER A 55 10.65 -2.88 -0.93
N LYS A 56 11.17 -2.24 0.13
CA LYS A 56 10.86 -2.57 1.52
C LYS A 56 9.85 -1.58 2.09
N LEU A 57 8.94 -2.08 2.90
CA LEU A 57 7.95 -1.29 3.61
C LEU A 57 7.96 -1.69 5.09
N GLU A 58 8.11 -0.70 5.97
CA GLU A 58 7.98 -0.92 7.41
C GLU A 58 6.61 -0.46 7.89
N VAL A 59 5.98 -1.27 8.73
CA VAL A 59 4.69 -0.98 9.38
C VAL A 59 4.86 -1.08 10.88
N LEU A 60 4.68 0.04 11.57
CA LEU A 60 4.65 0.15 13.02
C LEU A 60 3.21 0.18 13.48
N PHE A 61 2.87 -0.55 14.54
CA PHE A 61 1.52 -0.55 15.10
C PHE A 61 1.53 -0.62 16.63
N GLY A 62 0.52 -0.01 17.24
CA GLY A 62 0.33 0.01 18.70
C GLY A 62 -0.63 1.13 19.10
N ASN A 63 -1.24 1.02 20.28
CA ASN A 63 -2.19 2.01 20.82
C ASN A 63 -3.29 2.44 19.84
N ASP A 64 -3.85 1.49 19.08
CA ASP A 64 -4.86 1.75 18.04
C ASP A 64 -4.38 2.69 16.92
N GLN A 65 -3.08 2.74 16.69
CA GLN A 65 -2.42 3.53 15.66
C GLN A 65 -1.52 2.64 14.79
N CYS A 66 -1.32 3.09 13.55
CA CYS A 66 -0.45 2.45 12.58
C CYS A 66 0.33 3.52 11.82
N LEU A 67 1.61 3.26 11.55
CA LEU A 67 2.46 4.09 10.70
C LEU A 67 3.17 3.21 9.69
N ARG A 68 3.04 3.56 8.41
CA ARG A 68 3.68 2.87 7.29
C ARG A 68 4.71 3.80 6.67
N ARG A 69 5.89 3.29 6.35
CA ARG A 69 6.92 4.04 5.63
C ARG A 69 7.69 3.14 4.68
N SER A 70 8.05 3.68 3.53
CA SER A 70 9.03 3.04 2.67
C SER A 70 10.38 3.01 3.40
N VAL A 71 11.07 1.88 3.32
CA VAL A 71 12.47 1.80 3.76
C VAL A 71 13.31 2.03 2.53
N GLU A 72 14.01 3.16 2.51
CA GLU A 72 14.87 3.54 1.41
C GLU A 72 16.12 2.65 1.43
N GLU A 73 16.20 1.71 0.48
CA GLU A 73 17.44 1.01 0.16
C GLU A 73 18.22 1.88 -0.83
N ASP A 74 19.55 1.97 -0.67
CA ASP A 74 20.46 2.71 -1.55
C ASP A 74 20.11 2.40 -3.01
N ARG A 75 19.45 3.35 -3.67
CA ARG A 75 19.14 3.24 -5.10
C ARG A 75 20.49 3.35 -5.81
N PRO A 76 20.85 2.43 -6.73
CA PRO A 76 22.01 2.67 -7.57
C PRO A 76 21.78 4.00 -8.30
N GLU A 77 22.71 4.95 -8.13
CA GLU A 77 22.74 6.18 -8.91
C GLU A 77 22.75 5.79 -10.39
N VAL A 78 21.63 6.03 -11.08
CA VAL A 78 21.57 5.86 -12.52
C VAL A 78 22.30 7.06 -13.11
N GLU A 79 23.52 6.84 -13.61
CA GLU A 79 24.32 7.85 -14.31
C GLU A 79 23.46 8.58 -15.36
N GLU A 80 23.61 9.92 -15.42
CA GLU A 80 22.98 10.79 -16.42
C GLU A 80 23.52 10.51 -17.83
N GLY A 81 23.20 9.35 -18.38
CA GLY A 81 23.50 8.95 -19.74
C GLY A 81 22.31 9.19 -20.65
N GLY A 82 22.11 10.44 -21.10
CA GLY A 82 21.54 10.81 -22.41
C GLY A 82 20.26 10.15 -22.96
N GLY A 83 19.49 9.41 -22.16
CA GLY A 83 18.29 8.68 -22.57
C GLY A 83 17.21 8.87 -21.53
N MET A 84 15.99 9.07 -22.01
CA MET A 84 14.76 9.31 -21.27
C MET A 84 14.81 8.78 -19.83
N ARG A 85 14.86 9.70 -18.85
CA ARG A 85 14.72 9.39 -17.43
C ARG A 85 13.38 8.66 -17.28
N ILE A 86 13.40 7.33 -17.19
CA ILE A 86 12.30 6.59 -16.62
C ILE A 86 12.37 6.96 -15.14
N VAL A 87 11.87 8.16 -14.81
CA VAL A 87 11.33 8.40 -13.50
C VAL A 87 10.23 7.37 -13.44
N THR A 88 10.51 6.22 -12.86
CA THR A 88 9.48 5.40 -12.23
C THR A 88 8.89 6.36 -11.21
N MET A 89 7.94 7.18 -11.66
CA MET A 89 6.96 7.78 -10.79
C MET A 89 6.35 6.53 -10.19
N GLU A 90 6.79 6.14 -8.98
CA GLU A 90 6.03 5.23 -8.14
C GLU A 90 4.74 5.98 -7.84
N ALA A 91 3.85 5.98 -8.83
CA ALA A 91 2.65 6.75 -8.85
C ALA A 91 1.75 6.14 -7.78
N GLY A 92 1.64 6.84 -6.65
CA GLY A 92 0.78 6.44 -5.54
C GLY A 92 1.46 5.72 -4.39
N THR A 93 2.78 5.78 -4.24
CA THR A 93 3.42 5.37 -2.98
C THR A 93 3.54 6.58 -2.07
N ASP A 94 2.81 6.53 -0.96
CA ASP A 94 3.00 7.49 0.13
C ASP A 94 4.37 7.25 0.77
N ASP A 95 5.12 8.32 1.04
CA ASP A 95 6.40 8.23 1.74
C ASP A 95 6.18 7.84 3.20
N LEU A 96 5.08 8.35 3.78
CA LEU A 96 4.65 8.07 5.13
C LEU A 96 3.12 8.05 5.21
N THR A 97 2.53 6.98 5.74
CA THR A 97 1.07 6.94 5.98
C THR A 97 0.77 6.58 7.42
N TYR A 98 0.14 7.51 8.13
CA TYR A 98 -0.42 7.29 9.46
C TYR A 98 -1.89 6.90 9.36
N VAL A 99 -2.32 5.96 10.19
CA VAL A 99 -3.72 5.59 10.34
C VAL A 99 -4.11 5.47 11.81
N ASN A 100 -5.23 6.09 12.17
CA ASN A 100 -5.92 5.82 13.42
C ASN A 100 -6.86 4.63 13.21
N LEU A 101 -6.55 3.49 13.82
CA LEU A 101 -7.27 2.22 13.64
C LEU A 101 -8.66 2.24 14.29
N MET A 102 -8.89 3.13 15.25
CA MET A 102 -10.18 3.29 15.91
C MET A 102 -11.15 4.18 15.11
N THR A 103 -10.66 5.29 14.56
CA THR A 103 -11.51 6.22 13.78
C THR A 103 -11.52 5.94 12.29
N GLY A 104 -10.55 5.18 11.78
CA GLY A 104 -10.32 4.98 10.36
C GLY A 104 -9.77 6.22 9.65
N GLN A 105 -9.27 7.22 10.39
CA GLN A 105 -8.66 8.41 9.79
C GLN A 105 -7.28 8.07 9.21
N VAL A 106 -7.03 8.51 7.98
CA VAL A 106 -5.76 8.34 7.27
C VAL A 106 -5.11 9.70 7.06
N VAL A 107 -3.79 9.78 7.32
CA VAL A 107 -2.98 10.96 7.02
C VAL A 107 -1.71 10.50 6.32
N ALA A 108 -1.60 10.80 5.03
CA ALA A 108 -0.46 10.45 4.20
C ALA A 108 0.43 11.67 3.94
N GLN A 109 1.74 11.47 3.87
CA GLN A 109 2.69 12.40 3.29
C GLN A 109 3.04 11.91 1.89
N ARG A 110 2.93 12.81 0.91
CA ARG A 110 3.29 12.54 -0.48
C ARG A 110 4.19 13.64 -1.01
N GLU A 111 5.35 13.26 -1.50
CA GLU A 111 6.17 14.12 -2.35
C GLU A 111 5.65 14.09 -3.79
N PHE A 112 5.45 15.26 -4.37
CA PHE A 112 5.08 15.38 -5.78
C PHE A 112 5.75 16.61 -6.41
N GLY A 113 6.65 16.36 -7.36
CA GLY A 113 7.56 17.39 -7.87
C GLY A 113 8.49 17.87 -6.77
N ALA A 114 8.61 19.19 -6.58
CA ALA A 114 9.40 19.79 -5.50
C ALA A 114 8.56 20.13 -4.24
N LYS A 115 7.33 19.61 -4.14
CA LYS A 115 6.38 19.96 -3.08
C LYS A 115 6.02 18.74 -2.25
N ASN A 116 5.89 18.96 -0.94
CA ASN A 116 5.36 17.98 0.00
C ASN A 116 3.89 18.29 0.30
N TYR A 117 3.06 17.24 0.30
CA TYR A 117 1.64 17.32 0.62
C TYR A 117 1.32 16.44 1.83
N ILE A 118 0.42 16.93 2.68
CA ILE A 118 -0.21 16.14 3.74
C ILE A 118 -1.63 15.87 3.30
N VAL A 119 -1.89 14.64 2.88
CA VAL A 119 -3.16 14.20 2.32
C VAL A 119 -4.00 13.56 3.42
N ALA A 120 -5.11 14.19 3.75
CA ALA A 120 -6.09 13.66 4.68
C ALA A 120 -7.15 12.82 3.94
N ASP A 121 -7.40 11.62 4.44
CA ASP A 121 -8.37 10.68 3.89
C ASP A 121 -8.98 9.79 5.00
N SER A 122 -9.76 8.79 4.62
CA SER A 122 -10.35 7.79 5.50
C SER A 122 -10.21 6.38 4.92
N VAL A 123 -10.20 5.37 5.78
CA VAL A 123 -10.12 3.97 5.35
C VAL A 123 -11.34 3.62 4.52
N HIS A 124 -11.10 3.21 3.27
CA HIS A 124 -12.13 2.73 2.36
C HIS A 124 -12.62 1.36 2.82
N LYS A 125 -13.93 1.22 2.99
CA LYS A 125 -14.52 -0.04 3.45
C LYS A 125 -14.48 -1.09 2.36
N LEU A 126 -14.05 -2.30 2.69
CA LEU A 126 -14.02 -3.43 1.77
C LEU A 126 -14.83 -4.61 2.31
N ASN A 127 -15.65 -5.18 1.44
CA ASN A 127 -16.45 -6.35 1.77
C ASN A 127 -15.60 -7.62 1.67
N TRP A 128 -14.83 -7.89 2.73
CA TRP A 128 -14.01 -9.09 2.85
C TRP A 128 -14.85 -10.36 2.95
N LYS A 129 -14.46 -11.38 2.19
CA LYS A 129 -15.02 -12.73 2.25
C LYS A 129 -13.92 -13.70 2.65
N LEU A 130 -14.13 -14.44 3.73
CA LEU A 130 -13.23 -15.52 4.11
C LEU A 130 -13.36 -16.68 3.11
N THR A 131 -12.23 -17.21 2.69
CA THR A 131 -12.19 -18.31 1.72
C THR A 131 -12.13 -19.70 2.38
N GLY A 132 -11.85 -19.75 3.68
CA GLY A 132 -11.58 -20.98 4.43
C GLY A 132 -10.18 -21.54 4.24
N LYS A 133 -9.36 -20.99 3.33
CA LYS A 133 -7.96 -21.41 3.18
C LYS A 133 -7.12 -20.90 4.34
N THR A 134 -6.22 -21.76 4.82
CA THR A 134 -5.26 -21.46 5.87
C THR A 134 -3.84 -21.71 5.38
N THR A 135 -2.88 -20.99 5.96
CA THR A 135 -1.45 -21.18 5.74
C THR A 135 -0.68 -20.71 6.95
N THR A 136 0.64 -20.90 6.98
CA THR A 136 1.51 -20.39 8.04
C THR A 136 2.52 -19.42 7.42
N ILE A 137 2.62 -18.20 7.95
CA ILE A 137 3.60 -17.18 7.53
C ILE A 137 4.40 -16.78 8.76
N LEU A 138 5.74 -16.90 8.71
CA LEU A 138 6.63 -16.57 9.84
C LEU A 138 6.24 -17.25 11.17
N ASN A 139 5.74 -18.49 11.11
CA ASN A 139 5.18 -19.26 12.24
C ASN A 139 3.84 -18.79 12.80
N TYR A 140 3.20 -17.80 12.18
CA TYR A 140 1.85 -17.38 12.54
C TYR A 140 0.80 -18.11 11.68
N PRO A 141 -0.24 -18.70 12.29
CA PRO A 141 -1.36 -19.25 11.53
C PRO A 141 -2.15 -18.10 10.87
N CYS A 142 -2.32 -18.21 9.56
CA CYS A 142 -2.99 -17.22 8.73
C CYS A 142 -4.22 -17.80 8.05
N GLN A 143 -5.22 -16.94 7.84
CA GLN A 143 -6.42 -17.20 7.07
C GLN A 143 -6.47 -16.30 5.84
N GLN A 144 -7.01 -16.81 4.73
CA GLN A 144 -7.19 -16.02 3.52
C GLN A 144 -8.57 -15.36 3.47
N ALA A 145 -8.57 -14.05 3.22
CA ALA A 145 -9.74 -13.27 2.85
C ALA A 145 -9.56 -12.67 1.45
N VAL A 146 -10.67 -12.48 0.73
CA VAL A 146 -10.70 -11.81 -0.58
C VAL A 146 -11.69 -10.65 -0.57
N ALA A 147 -11.36 -9.57 -1.25
CA ALA A 147 -12.23 -8.42 -1.45
C ALA A 147 -12.11 -7.89 -2.87
N GLN A 148 -13.12 -7.15 -3.32
CA GLN A 148 -13.08 -6.42 -4.58
C GLN A 148 -12.87 -4.93 -4.32
N LEU A 149 -11.86 -4.37 -4.97
CA LEU A 149 -11.61 -2.93 -5.03
C LEU A 149 -12.23 -2.41 -6.33
N ILE A 150 -13.29 -1.61 -6.20
CA ILE A 150 -13.94 -0.97 -7.33
C ILE A 150 -13.25 0.38 -7.55
N GLY A 151 -12.38 0.44 -8.55
CA GLY A 151 -11.74 1.66 -9.02
C GLY A 151 -12.44 2.24 -10.26
N LYS A 152 -11.92 3.37 -10.73
CA LYS A 152 -12.23 3.93 -12.04
C LYS A 152 -10.96 3.98 -12.87
N ARG A 153 -11.05 3.54 -14.12
CA ARG A 153 -10.02 3.74 -15.12
C ARG A 153 -10.55 4.74 -16.14
N SER A 154 -9.96 5.92 -16.17
CA SER A 154 -10.21 6.89 -17.24
C SER A 154 -9.42 6.45 -18.48
N SER A 155 -10.12 6.17 -19.57
CA SER A 155 -9.54 5.82 -20.85
C SER A 155 -9.90 6.85 -21.90
N MET A 156 -8.95 7.19 -22.77
CA MET A 156 -9.22 8.02 -23.94
C MET A 156 -9.89 7.13 -25.01
N ARG A 157 -11.16 7.39 -25.30
CA ARG A 157 -11.90 6.75 -26.39
C ARG A 157 -12.24 7.77 -27.46
N LEU A 158 -12.07 7.36 -28.72
CA LEU A 158 -12.50 8.15 -29.86
C LEU A 158 -14.00 7.87 -30.08
N GLU A 159 -14.83 8.88 -29.85
CA GLU A 159 -16.28 8.82 -30.01
C GLU A 159 -16.70 9.89 -31.01
N ASN A 160 -17.26 9.48 -32.15
CA ASN A 160 -17.65 10.37 -33.25
C ASN A 160 -16.53 11.30 -33.77
N GLY A 161 -15.28 10.84 -33.78
CA GLY A 161 -14.14 11.64 -34.23
C GLY A 161 -13.55 12.58 -33.17
N GLU A 162 -14.15 12.64 -31.98
CA GLU A 162 -13.64 13.40 -30.84
C GLU A 162 -13.00 12.47 -29.81
N MET A 163 -11.83 12.84 -29.30
CA MET A 163 -11.19 12.13 -28.18
C MET A 163 -11.88 12.52 -26.87
N LYS A 164 -12.59 11.58 -26.25
CA LYS A 164 -13.27 11.77 -24.97
C LYS A 164 -12.65 10.90 -23.88
N MET A 165 -12.47 11.49 -22.71
CA MET A 165 -12.10 10.75 -21.51
C MET A 165 -13.35 10.05 -20.98
N LYS A 166 -13.32 8.72 -20.93
CA LYS A 166 -14.41 7.90 -20.41
C LYS A 166 -13.94 7.12 -19.20
N ASP A 167 -14.64 7.30 -18.10
CA ASP A 167 -14.45 6.53 -16.89
C ASP A 167 -15.14 5.18 -17.02
N GLU A 168 -14.38 4.11 -16.86
CA GLU A 168 -14.89 2.74 -16.78
C GLU A 168 -14.59 2.17 -15.40
N ALA A 169 -15.50 1.36 -14.87
CA ALA A 169 -15.28 0.68 -13.60
C ALA A 169 -14.13 -0.34 -13.77
N ASP A 170 -13.05 -0.17 -13.02
CA ASP A 170 -11.93 -1.11 -12.96
C ASP A 170 -12.03 -1.86 -11.64
N THR A 171 -12.64 -3.05 -11.67
CA THR A 171 -12.77 -3.90 -10.48
C THR A 171 -11.54 -4.79 -10.37
N SER A 172 -10.83 -4.65 -9.27
CA SER A 172 -9.60 -5.38 -8.98
C SER A 172 -9.80 -6.29 -7.77
N GLU A 173 -9.34 -7.54 -7.86
CA GLU A 173 -9.34 -8.44 -6.71
C GLU A 173 -8.16 -8.13 -5.79
N ILE A 174 -8.43 -8.19 -4.48
CA ILE A 174 -7.42 -8.15 -3.41
C ILE A 174 -7.53 -9.45 -2.62
N VAL A 175 -6.41 -10.13 -2.47
CA VAL A 175 -6.28 -11.32 -1.61
C VAL A 175 -5.40 -10.93 -0.42
N ALA A 176 -5.86 -11.18 0.80
CA ALA A 176 -5.10 -10.95 2.02
C ALA A 176 -4.97 -12.23 2.85
N TRP A 177 -3.78 -12.43 3.41
CA TRP A 177 -3.49 -13.46 4.40
C TRP A 177 -3.23 -12.77 5.73
N PHE A 178 -4.10 -12.99 6.71
CA PHE A 178 -4.04 -12.32 8.01
C PHE A 178 -4.01 -13.32 9.18
N THR A 179 -3.42 -12.93 10.30
CA THR A 179 -3.33 -13.75 11.51
C THR A 179 -4.11 -13.15 12.67
N LEU A 180 -4.82 -14.00 13.42
CA LEU A 180 -5.54 -13.62 14.65
C LEU A 180 -4.62 -13.61 15.89
N SER A 181 -3.41 -14.15 15.78
CA SER A 181 -2.44 -14.16 16.88
C SER A 181 -1.96 -12.75 17.24
N VAL A 182 -1.99 -11.83 16.27
CA VAL A 182 -1.77 -10.39 16.44
C VAL A 182 -3.09 -9.70 16.07
N PRO A 183 -4.00 -9.46 17.04
CA PRO A 183 -5.36 -8.97 16.79
C PRO A 183 -5.39 -7.45 16.57
N VAL A 184 -4.57 -6.98 15.63
CA VAL A 184 -4.45 -5.57 15.24
C VAL A 184 -4.73 -5.49 13.75
N SER A 185 -5.71 -4.68 13.34
CA SER A 185 -6.07 -4.46 11.93
C SER A 185 -5.04 -3.59 11.19
N ALA A 186 -3.76 -3.99 11.24
CA ALA A 186 -2.65 -3.35 10.55
C ALA A 186 -2.20 -4.20 9.35
N GLY A 187 -1.46 -3.58 8.42
CA GLY A 187 -0.99 -4.24 7.21
C GLY A 187 -0.21 -3.29 6.29
N PRO A 188 0.32 -3.81 5.18
CA PRO A 188 1.16 -3.05 4.24
C PRO A 188 0.37 -2.03 3.41
N GLU A 189 -0.89 -2.31 3.11
CA GLU A 189 -1.84 -1.33 2.60
C GLU A 189 -2.99 -1.15 3.58
N HIS A 190 -3.82 -0.14 3.31
CA HIS A 190 -5.08 0.04 4.02
C HIS A 190 -6.33 -0.37 3.19
N PRO A 191 -6.56 -1.68 3.02
CA PRO A 191 -7.89 -2.21 2.76
C PRO A 191 -8.64 -2.54 4.09
N GLY A 192 -8.21 -1.91 5.19
CA GLY A 192 -8.47 -2.29 6.59
C GLY A 192 -9.91 -2.68 6.91
N GLN A 193 -10.05 -3.75 7.73
CA GLN A 193 -11.28 -4.31 8.34
C GLN A 193 -11.10 -5.76 8.82
N LEU A 194 -9.97 -6.40 8.52
CA LEU A 194 -9.68 -7.73 9.01
C LEU A 194 -9.33 -7.68 10.50
N PRO A 195 -9.81 -8.63 11.32
CA PRO A 195 -9.63 -8.61 12.78
C PRO A 195 -8.21 -8.93 13.26
N GLY A 196 -7.22 -8.92 12.36
CA GLY A 196 -5.84 -9.30 12.67
C GLY A 196 -4.85 -8.79 11.64
N LEU A 197 -3.57 -8.95 11.97
CA LEU A 197 -2.45 -8.41 11.21
C LEU A 197 -2.32 -9.12 9.86
N ILE A 198 -2.27 -8.34 8.77
CA ILE A 198 -2.07 -8.85 7.41
C ILE A 198 -0.59 -9.17 7.19
N LEU A 199 -0.24 -10.43 6.93
CA LEU A 199 1.15 -10.86 6.69
C LEU A 199 1.46 -11.11 5.22
N GLY A 200 0.44 -11.22 4.38
CA GLY A 200 0.59 -11.34 2.94
C GLY A 200 -0.58 -10.68 2.23
N MET A 201 -0.31 -10.07 1.08
CA MET A 201 -1.36 -9.44 0.28
C MET A 201 -0.98 -9.46 -1.19
N ASP A 202 -1.97 -9.70 -2.03
CA ASP A 202 -1.87 -9.68 -3.48
C ASP A 202 -2.96 -8.76 -4.01
N ILE A 203 -2.57 -7.80 -4.83
CA ILE A 203 -3.46 -6.85 -5.49
C ILE A 203 -3.34 -7.03 -6.99
N LYS A 204 -4.49 -7.12 -7.67
CA LYS A 204 -4.58 -7.25 -9.13
C LYS A 204 -3.79 -8.45 -9.67
N ASN A 205 -3.94 -9.62 -9.05
CA ASN A 205 -3.39 -10.90 -9.52
C ASN A 205 -1.85 -10.88 -9.73
N GLY A 206 -1.12 -10.44 -8.71
CA GLY A 206 0.33 -10.43 -8.71
C GLY A 206 0.94 -9.12 -9.22
N ARG A 207 0.13 -8.11 -9.55
CA ARG A 207 0.64 -6.79 -9.95
C ARG A 207 1.34 -6.09 -8.81
N ILE A 208 0.81 -6.20 -7.60
CA ILE A 208 1.49 -5.77 -6.37
C ILE A 208 1.35 -6.88 -5.34
N VAL A 209 2.47 -7.37 -4.84
CA VAL A 209 2.54 -8.43 -3.84
C VAL A 209 3.30 -7.93 -2.63
N TYR A 210 2.72 -8.08 -1.45
CA TYR A 210 3.34 -7.81 -0.17
C TYR A 210 3.55 -9.11 0.59
N LYS A 211 4.75 -9.30 1.14
CA LYS A 211 5.11 -10.44 1.99
C LYS A 211 5.82 -9.95 3.23
N ALA A 212 5.32 -10.30 4.41
CA ALA A 212 6.02 -10.06 5.67
C ALA A 212 7.31 -10.89 5.70
N GLU A 213 8.40 -10.25 6.09
CA GLU A 213 9.72 -10.87 6.25
C GLU A 213 10.12 -10.99 7.71
N GLU A 214 9.76 -9.99 8.52
CA GLU A 214 10.07 -9.96 9.94
C GLU A 214 8.92 -9.35 10.71
N ILE A 215 8.63 -9.90 11.90
CA ILE A 215 7.70 -9.33 12.88
C ILE A 215 8.46 -9.21 14.21
N SER A 216 8.39 -8.04 14.82
CA SER A 216 9.02 -7.76 16.12
C SER A 216 8.01 -7.11 17.06
N GLU A 217 7.98 -7.57 18.31
CA GLU A 217 7.19 -6.95 19.39
C GLU A 217 7.78 -5.60 19.85
N LYS A 218 9.07 -5.38 19.59
CA LYS A 218 9.77 -4.14 19.92
C LYS A 218 9.41 -3.07 18.90
N VAL A 219 8.75 -2.02 19.35
CA VAL A 219 8.39 -0.84 18.57
C VAL A 219 8.52 0.41 19.43
N GLU A 220 9.00 1.49 18.82
CA GLU A 220 9.01 2.81 19.45
C GLU A 220 7.65 3.49 19.20
N LEU A 221 6.75 3.41 20.18
CA LEU A 221 5.40 3.98 20.06
C LEU A 221 5.43 5.51 19.82
N THR A 222 6.46 6.21 20.30
CA THR A 222 6.65 7.65 20.07
C THR A 222 6.94 8.02 18.63
N ALA A 223 7.33 7.05 17.79
CA ALA A 223 7.51 7.23 16.36
C ALA A 223 6.18 7.18 15.59
N ILE A 224 5.13 6.54 16.14
CA ILE A 224 3.81 6.38 15.49
C ILE A 224 3.01 7.68 15.62
N LYS A 225 3.30 8.65 14.75
CA LYS A 225 2.65 9.97 14.73
C LYS A 225 2.26 10.37 13.32
N PRO A 226 1.18 11.15 13.16
CA PRO A 226 0.79 11.67 11.85
C PRO A 226 1.86 12.61 11.29
N PRO A 227 2.13 12.57 9.97
CA PRO A 227 3.02 13.55 9.35
C PRO A 227 2.41 14.96 9.45
N SER A 228 3.28 15.96 9.55
CA SER A 228 2.90 17.36 9.71
C SER A 228 3.56 18.32 8.71
N LYS A 229 4.51 17.82 7.90
CA LYS A 229 5.28 18.62 6.94
C LYS A 229 4.68 18.55 5.55
N GLY A 230 4.16 19.68 5.06
CA GLY A 230 3.63 19.80 3.69
C GLY A 230 2.34 20.59 3.64
N LYS A 231 1.86 20.87 2.42
CA LYS A 231 0.57 21.51 2.17
C LYS A 231 -0.55 20.53 2.52
N LYS A 232 -1.40 20.87 3.49
CA LYS A 232 -2.56 20.06 3.85
C LYS A 232 -3.60 20.13 2.75
N VAL A 233 -4.03 18.97 2.27
CA VAL A 233 -5.02 18.80 1.21
C VAL A 233 -5.85 17.54 1.49
N THR A 234 -7.04 17.47 0.92
CA THR A 234 -7.81 16.23 0.80
C THR A 234 -7.31 15.39 -0.37
N GLU A 235 -7.64 14.09 -0.40
CA GLU A 235 -7.31 13.22 -1.54
C GLU A 235 -7.76 13.81 -2.88
N LYS A 236 -9.00 14.30 -2.96
CA LYS A 236 -9.56 14.92 -4.16
C LYS A 236 -8.82 16.21 -4.59
N GLU A 237 -8.40 17.02 -3.63
CA GLU A 237 -7.60 18.22 -3.92
C GLU A 237 -6.21 17.83 -4.40
N PHE A 238 -5.60 16.80 -3.82
CA PHE A 238 -4.32 16.26 -4.26
C PHE A 238 -4.39 15.72 -5.70
N GLU A 239 -5.42 14.95 -6.04
CA GLU A 239 -5.68 14.49 -7.42
C GLU A 239 -5.77 15.66 -8.39
N GLY A 240 -6.51 16.72 -8.04
CA GLY A 240 -6.62 17.91 -8.88
C GLY A 240 -5.29 18.67 -9.05
N GLU A 241 -4.43 18.72 -8.03
CA GLU A 241 -3.09 19.30 -8.13
C GLU A 241 -2.17 18.44 -9.01
N ARG A 242 -2.24 17.11 -8.88
CA ARG A 242 -1.52 16.15 -9.71
C ARG A 242 -1.89 16.31 -11.18
N ASP A 243 -3.18 16.37 -11.49
CA ASP A 243 -3.68 16.46 -12.87
C ASP A 243 -3.23 17.78 -13.54
N LYS A 244 -3.23 18.89 -12.80
CA LYS A 244 -2.72 20.18 -13.29
C LYS A 244 -1.24 20.12 -13.63
N ILE A 245 -0.42 19.61 -12.72
CA ILE A 245 1.03 19.50 -12.92
C ILE A 245 1.34 18.54 -14.08
N PHE A 246 0.61 17.43 -14.18
CA PHE A 246 0.77 16.49 -15.29
C PHE A 246 0.40 17.14 -16.63
N ALA A 247 -0.70 17.90 -16.69
CA ALA A 247 -1.07 18.66 -17.88
C ALA A 247 -0.06 19.76 -18.24
N GLU A 248 0.53 20.44 -17.25
CA GLU A 248 1.62 21.41 -17.45
C GLU A 248 2.89 20.74 -17.99
N MET A 249 3.28 19.60 -17.42
CA MET A 249 4.41 18.80 -17.92
C MET A 249 4.17 18.37 -19.36
N GLN A 250 2.96 17.89 -19.71
CA GLN A 250 2.62 17.52 -21.09
C GLN A 250 2.68 18.72 -22.05
N ARG A 251 2.21 19.90 -21.64
CA ARG A 251 2.28 21.12 -22.46
C ARG A 251 3.74 21.58 -22.68
N ASN A 252 4.56 21.54 -21.64
CA ASN A 252 5.97 21.96 -21.72
C ASN A 252 6.84 20.94 -22.48
N ASN A 253 6.57 19.64 -22.35
CA ASN A 253 7.30 18.59 -23.06
C ASN A 253 6.85 18.46 -24.53
N GLY A 254 5.55 18.66 -24.81
CA GLY A 254 5.02 18.78 -26.18
C GLY A 254 5.50 20.04 -26.93
N GLY A 255 5.93 21.08 -26.21
CA GLY A 255 6.56 22.27 -26.77
C GLY A 255 8.01 22.09 -27.23
N ARG A 256 8.71 21.05 -26.74
CA ARG A 256 10.10 20.75 -27.16
C ARG A 256 10.16 19.99 -28.48
N VAL A 257 9.14 19.18 -28.80
CA VAL A 257 9.06 18.45 -30.08
C VAL A 257 8.78 19.40 -31.25
N ARG A 258 7.94 20.42 -31.05
CA ARG A 258 7.58 21.40 -32.11
C ARG A 258 8.69 22.38 -32.50
N ARG A 259 9.78 22.50 -31.74
CA ARG A 259 10.88 23.41 -32.08
C ARG A 259 11.95 22.76 -32.98
N MET A 260 11.96 21.43 -33.11
CA MET A 260 12.89 20.75 -34.03
C MET A 260 12.39 20.65 -35.49
N GLU A 261 11.14 21.01 -35.76
CA GLU A 261 10.56 20.95 -37.12
C GLU A 261 10.58 22.28 -37.90
N PHE A 262 11.16 23.34 -37.33
CA PHE A 262 11.32 24.63 -38.02
C PHE A 262 12.75 25.14 -37.87
N ASP A 263 13.71 24.37 -38.37
CA ASP A 263 15.03 24.87 -38.76
C ASP A 263 15.56 23.98 -39.91
N HIS A 264 14.99 24.17 -41.09
CA HIS A 264 15.56 23.75 -42.38
C HIS A 264 15.26 24.81 -43.45
#